data_AF-A0A5K0WAC5-F1
#
_entry.id   AF-A0A5K0WAC5-F1
#
_cell.length_a   1.000
_cell.length_b   1.000
_cell.length_c   1.000
_cell.angle_alpha   90.00
_cell.angle_beta   90.00
_cell.angle_gamma   90.00
#
_symmetry.space_group_name_H-M   'P 1'
#
loop_
_entity.id
_entity.type
_entity.pdbx_description
1 polymer ?
#
loop_
_entity_poly.entity_id
_entity_poly.type
_entity_poly.pdbx_seq_one_letter_code
_entity_poly.pdbx_strand_id
1 'polypeptide(L)'
;SPGAMSGVRQRFPHQENNAGHGDRYRRPDRVNDENRAFNIIPIHNLLEDHPSLRFPEVRAAVAALRTVGQLRRPPFFEWSGSMDLLDWLGAFFGFQTDNVRNQREHLILLLANAQMRIQPPPDN
;
A
#
# COMPACT_ATOMS: atom_id res chain seq x y z
N SER A 1 -39.80 33.06 -37.60
CA SER A 1 -38.33 32.86 -37.64
C SER A 1 -37.68 33.88 -38.56
N PRO A 2 -36.73 34.68 -38.05
CA PRO A 2 -35.69 35.22 -38.91
C PRO A 2 -34.30 34.95 -38.32
N GLY A 3 -33.30 34.77 -39.17
CA GLY A 3 -31.91 34.79 -38.74
C GLY A 3 -30.95 34.22 -39.76
N ALA A 4 -30.32 35.10 -40.55
CA ALA A 4 -28.90 35.00 -40.91
C ALA A 4 -28.50 36.26 -41.71
N MET A 5 -27.75 37.16 -41.06
CA MET A 5 -27.00 38.22 -41.72
C MET A 5 -25.56 37.76 -41.99
N SER A 6 -25.06 38.12 -43.17
CA SER A 6 -23.67 38.06 -43.63
C SER A 6 -22.66 38.66 -42.66
N GLY A 7 -21.42 38.15 -42.68
CA GLY A 7 -20.31 38.85 -42.03
C GLY A 7 -18.94 38.18 -42.08
N VAL A 8 -18.20 38.43 -43.16
CA VAL A 8 -16.76 38.74 -43.21
C VAL A 8 -15.75 37.73 -42.65
N ARG A 9 -14.99 37.19 -43.60
CA ARG A 9 -13.71 36.49 -43.46
C ARG A 9 -12.60 37.52 -43.23
N GLN A 10 -11.94 37.51 -42.07
CA GLN A 10 -10.71 38.25 -41.81
C GLN A 10 -9.58 37.27 -41.49
N ARG A 11 -8.48 37.39 -42.25
CA ARG A 11 -7.20 36.70 -42.02
C ARG A 11 -6.19 37.70 -41.42
N PHE A 12 -5.18 37.11 -40.77
CA PHE A 12 -3.86 37.62 -40.33
C PHE A 12 -3.77 38.16 -38.88
N PRO A 13 -2.60 38.03 -38.19
CA PRO A 13 -1.37 37.30 -38.53
C PRO A 13 -0.94 36.24 -37.47
N HIS A 14 -0.03 35.37 -37.88
CA HIS A 14 0.76 34.54 -36.97
C HIS A 14 1.60 35.41 -36.03
N GLN A 15 1.51 35.14 -34.73
CA GLN A 15 2.51 35.54 -33.77
C GLN A 15 3.05 34.25 -33.13
N GLU A 16 4.24 33.84 -33.58
CA GLU A 16 5.04 32.80 -32.95
C GLU A 16 5.38 33.22 -31.53
N ASN A 17 4.65 32.67 -30.56
CA ASN A 17 5.10 32.66 -29.18
C ASN A 17 5.69 31.28 -28.91
N ASN A 18 7.02 31.22 -29.05
CA ASN A 18 7.86 30.13 -28.59
C ASN A 18 7.75 30.03 -27.06
N ALA A 19 6.95 29.07 -26.57
CA ALA A 19 7.05 28.50 -25.23
C ALA A 19 6.23 27.20 -25.19
N GLY A 20 6.81 26.15 -25.78
CA GLY A 20 6.28 24.79 -25.72
C GLY A 20 6.02 24.37 -24.27
N HIS A 21 4.75 24.30 -23.93
CA HIS A 21 4.21 23.62 -22.77
C HIS A 21 4.64 22.14 -22.81
N GLY A 22 5.52 21.73 -21.90
CA GLY A 22 5.93 20.33 -21.77
C GLY A 22 6.09 19.81 -20.34
N ASP A 23 6.27 20.66 -19.34
CA ASP A 23 6.71 20.23 -18.00
C ASP A 23 5.70 20.52 -16.87
N ARG A 24 4.41 20.25 -17.09
CA ARG A 24 3.39 20.38 -16.01
C ARG A 24 2.57 19.14 -15.67
N TYR A 25 3.02 17.96 -16.10
CA TYR A 25 2.49 16.70 -15.58
C TYR A 25 3.59 15.70 -15.23
N ARG A 26 4.69 16.15 -14.61
CA ARG A 26 5.44 15.23 -13.75
C ARG A 26 4.60 15.02 -12.50
N ARG A 27 3.68 14.06 -12.55
CA ARG A 27 2.99 13.57 -11.35
C ARG A 27 4.07 13.20 -10.35
N PRO A 28 4.09 13.80 -9.14
CA PRO A 28 4.99 13.33 -8.10
C PRO A 28 4.68 11.85 -7.87
N ASP A 29 5.73 11.06 -7.77
CA ASP A 29 5.73 9.62 -7.63
C ASP A 29 4.59 9.12 -6.74
N ARG A 30 3.51 8.61 -7.36
CA ARG A 30 2.41 7.90 -6.68
C ARG A 30 2.82 6.53 -6.15
N VAL A 31 4.11 6.23 -6.13
CA VAL A 31 4.61 4.90 -5.81
C VAL A 31 4.60 4.63 -4.30
N ASN A 32 4.37 5.65 -3.46
CA ASN A 32 4.38 5.50 -2.00
C ASN A 32 3.04 5.67 -1.28
N ASP A 33 2.00 6.20 -1.93
CA ASP A 33 0.72 6.50 -1.27
C ASP A 33 -0.27 5.33 -1.34
N GLU A 34 -0.21 4.54 -2.40
CA GLU A 34 -1.11 3.39 -2.63
C GLU A 34 -0.83 2.24 -1.64
N ASN A 35 0.42 2.09 -1.19
CA ASN A 35 0.83 1.09 -0.19
C ASN A 35 0.26 1.37 1.22
N ARG A 36 -0.15 2.62 1.49
CA ARG A 36 -0.55 3.12 2.82
C ARG A 36 -2.04 3.39 2.98
N ALA A 37 -2.79 3.48 1.88
CA ALA A 37 -4.16 4.01 1.90
C ALA A 37 -5.15 3.23 2.79
N PHE A 38 -4.88 1.97 3.10
CA PHE A 38 -5.79 1.11 3.89
C PHE A 38 -5.11 0.39 5.06
N ASN A 39 -3.81 0.59 5.22
CA ASN A 39 -2.97 -0.17 6.12
C ASN A 39 -2.66 0.66 7.39
N ILE A 40 -3.24 0.29 8.53
CA ILE A 40 -3.05 0.94 9.84
C ILE A 40 -1.73 0.48 10.49
N ILE A 41 -1.22 -0.70 10.13
CA ILE A 41 0.03 -1.25 10.68
C ILE A 41 0.98 -1.55 9.51
N PRO A 42 2.13 -0.87 9.37
CA PRO A 42 3.06 -1.10 8.26
C PRO A 42 3.90 -2.37 8.49
N ILE A 43 3.25 -3.54 8.51
CA ILE A 43 3.88 -4.84 8.83
C ILE A 43 4.92 -5.25 7.78
N HIS A 44 4.75 -4.74 6.56
CA HIS A 44 5.59 -4.98 5.38
C HIS A 44 6.81 -4.04 5.31
N ASN A 45 6.88 -3.02 6.19
CA ASN A 45 8.01 -2.11 6.27
C ASN A 45 8.46 -1.94 7.73
N LEU A 46 8.89 -3.03 8.39
CA LEU A 46 9.38 -2.99 9.77
C LEU A 46 10.64 -2.12 9.99
N LEU A 47 11.24 -1.60 8.92
CA LEU A 47 12.31 -0.60 8.96
C LEU A 47 11.76 0.81 9.25
N GLU A 48 10.48 1.06 8.95
CA GLU A 48 9.77 2.21 9.47
C GLU A 48 9.45 1.91 10.94
N ASP A 49 10.11 2.65 11.82
CA ASP A 49 10.02 2.59 13.27
C ASP A 49 8.61 3.01 13.75
N HIS A 50 7.60 2.22 13.36
CA HIS A 50 6.20 2.59 13.48
C HIS A 50 5.77 2.51 14.96
N PRO A 51 5.01 3.50 15.48
CA PRO A 51 4.62 3.54 16.88
C PRO A 51 3.94 2.25 17.39
N SER A 52 3.26 1.50 16.52
CA SER A 52 2.62 0.23 16.89
C SER A 52 3.61 -0.89 17.27
N LEU A 53 4.86 -0.86 16.80
CA LEU A 53 5.88 -1.87 17.16
C LEU A 53 6.41 -1.68 18.59
N ARG A 54 6.08 -0.57 19.26
CA ARG A 54 6.40 -0.36 20.68
C ARG A 54 5.64 -1.33 21.59
N PHE A 55 4.48 -1.82 21.15
CA PHE A 55 3.67 -2.76 21.91
C PHE A 55 4.22 -4.19 21.75
N PRO A 56 4.63 -4.87 22.85
CA PRO A 56 5.19 -6.22 22.78
C PRO A 56 4.23 -7.24 22.18
N GLU A 57 2.92 -7.05 22.32
CA GLU A 57 1.86 -7.90 21.78
C GLU A 57 1.83 -7.84 20.25
N VAL A 58 1.99 -6.64 19.69
CA VAL A 58 2.07 -6.45 18.22
C VAL A 58 3.31 -7.13 17.68
N ARG A 59 4.47 -6.97 18.33
CA ARG A 59 5.71 -7.67 17.92
C ARG A 59 5.57 -9.18 18.01
N ALA A 60 4.94 -9.69 19.08
CA ALA A 60 4.70 -11.12 19.26
C ALA A 60 3.80 -11.68 18.14
N ALA A 61 2.72 -10.97 17.79
CA ALA A 61 1.83 -11.35 16.70
C ALA A 61 2.55 -11.39 15.35
N VAL A 62 3.37 -10.37 15.02
CA VAL A 62 4.20 -10.35 13.80
C VAL A 62 5.18 -11.54 13.79
N ALA A 63 5.85 -11.80 14.90
CA ALA A 63 6.82 -12.89 15.01
C ALA A 63 6.16 -14.26 14.81
N ALA A 64 4.95 -14.46 15.35
CA ALA A 64 4.19 -15.69 15.15
C ALA A 64 3.90 -15.95 13.67
N LEU A 65 3.45 -14.94 12.92
CA LEU A 65 3.17 -15.05 11.47
C LEU A 65 4.42 -15.40 10.63
N ARG A 66 5.61 -15.01 11.09
CA ARG A 66 6.90 -15.30 10.43
C ARG A 66 7.41 -16.72 10.65
N THR A 67 6.72 -17.53 11.46
CA THR A 67 7.10 -18.93 11.73
C THR A 67 6.69 -19.84 10.58
N VAL A 68 7.22 -19.56 9.38
CA VAL A 68 6.93 -20.26 8.11
C VAL A 68 8.11 -21.06 7.58
N GLY A 69 9.23 -21.13 8.33
CA GLY A 69 10.50 -21.68 7.85
C GLY A 69 10.47 -23.15 7.39
N GLN A 70 9.43 -23.92 7.75
CA GLN A 70 9.25 -25.32 7.35
C GLN A 70 8.29 -25.50 6.16
N LEU A 71 7.67 -24.42 5.66
CA LEU A 71 6.73 -24.52 4.55
C LEU A 71 7.47 -24.65 3.22
N ARG A 72 6.91 -25.46 2.32
CA ARG A 72 7.42 -25.60 0.96
C ARG A 72 7.39 -24.24 0.26
N ARG A 73 8.50 -23.82 -0.35
CA ARG A 73 8.56 -22.59 -1.14
C ARG A 73 7.70 -22.72 -2.41
N PRO A 74 6.98 -21.66 -2.82
CA PRO A 74 6.22 -21.71 -4.05
C PRO A 74 7.16 -21.86 -5.26
N PRO A 75 6.84 -22.74 -6.23
CA PRO A 75 7.76 -23.10 -7.32
C PRO A 75 8.01 -22.00 -8.36
N PHE A 76 7.20 -20.93 -8.38
CA PHE A 76 7.27 -19.86 -9.39
C PHE A 76 7.29 -18.45 -8.77
N PHE A 77 7.62 -18.35 -7.48
CA PHE A 77 7.61 -17.09 -6.74
C PHE A 77 8.93 -16.91 -6.01
N GLU A 78 9.53 -15.73 -6.12
CA GLU A 78 10.75 -15.40 -5.39
C GLU A 78 10.44 -15.27 -3.89
N TRP A 79 10.69 -16.34 -3.15
CA TRP A 79 10.48 -16.37 -1.71
C TRP A 79 11.59 -15.61 -0.97
N SER A 80 11.23 -14.49 -0.34
CA SER A 80 12.11 -13.70 0.53
C SER A 80 12.00 -14.12 2.00
N GLY A 81 13.09 -13.98 2.76
CA GLY A 81 13.08 -14.19 4.22
C GLY A 81 12.22 -13.19 5.01
N SER A 82 11.75 -12.11 4.37
CA SER A 82 10.83 -11.15 4.97
C SER A 82 9.35 -11.52 4.84
N MET A 83 9.02 -12.55 4.05
CA MET A 83 7.65 -12.99 3.78
C MET A 83 7.09 -13.85 4.92
N ASP A 84 5.79 -13.74 5.13
CA ASP A 84 5.10 -14.45 6.21
C ASP A 84 4.05 -15.46 5.70
N LEU A 85 3.29 -16.07 6.62
CA LEU A 85 2.29 -17.09 6.30
C LEU A 85 1.25 -16.62 5.28
N LEU A 86 0.89 -15.34 5.29
CA LEU A 86 -0.13 -14.83 4.39
C LEU A 86 0.45 -14.55 3.01
N ASP A 87 1.71 -14.13 2.91
CA ASP A 87 2.42 -14.11 1.62
C ASP A 87 2.53 -15.51 1.02
N TRP A 88 2.78 -16.51 1.87
CA TRP A 88 2.81 -17.91 1.45
C TRP A 88 1.47 -18.36 0.88
N LEU A 89 0.37 -18.11 1.58
CA LEU A 89 -0.98 -18.41 1.09
C LEU A 89 -1.29 -17.63 -0.20
N GLY A 90 -0.93 -16.35 -0.25
CA GLY A 90 -1.11 -15.52 -1.43
C GLY A 90 -0.41 -16.09 -2.66
N ALA A 91 0.84 -16.55 -2.51
CA ALA A 91 1.63 -17.11 -3.60
C ALA A 91 1.07 -18.45 -4.14
N PHE A 92 0.48 -19.30 -3.29
CA PHE A 92 -0.08 -20.59 -3.72
C PHE A 92 -1.49 -20.48 -4.28
N PHE A 93 -2.31 -19.56 -3.78
CA PHE A 93 -3.72 -19.43 -4.16
C PHE A 93 -4.00 -18.25 -5.10
N GLY A 94 -3.00 -17.42 -5.40
CA GLY A 94 -3.14 -16.30 -6.32
C GLY A 94 -3.95 -15.13 -5.74
N PHE A 95 -3.85 -14.88 -4.43
CA PHE A 95 -4.52 -13.73 -3.82
C PHE A 95 -3.89 -12.41 -4.26
N GLN A 96 -4.72 -11.39 -4.43
CA GLN A 96 -4.24 -10.03 -4.66
C GLN A 96 -3.42 -9.55 -3.46
N THR A 97 -2.30 -8.87 -3.73
CA THR A 97 -1.35 -8.40 -2.70
C THR A 97 -2.01 -7.54 -1.63
N ASP A 98 -2.95 -6.67 -2.02
CA ASP A 98 -3.63 -5.77 -1.07
C ASP A 98 -4.58 -6.53 -0.14
N ASN A 99 -5.25 -7.57 -0.65
CA ASN A 99 -6.08 -8.43 0.18
C ASN A 99 -5.22 -9.17 1.22
N VAL A 100 -4.05 -9.66 0.83
CA VAL A 100 -3.10 -10.29 1.75
C VAL A 100 -2.66 -9.29 2.83
N ARG A 101 -2.35 -8.05 2.47
CA ARG A 101 -1.96 -6.99 3.41
C ARG A 101 -3.07 -6.64 4.39
N ASN A 102 -4.27 -6.37 3.90
CA ASN A 102 -5.42 -6.01 4.73
C ASN A 102 -5.75 -7.14 5.73
N GLN A 103 -5.70 -8.40 5.27
CA GLN A 103 -5.98 -9.54 6.14
C GLN A 103 -4.87 -9.77 7.17
N ARG A 104 -3.62 -9.46 6.82
CA ARG A 104 -2.51 -9.48 7.77
C ARG A 104 -2.75 -8.52 8.91
N GLU A 105 -3.09 -7.27 8.61
CA GLU A 105 -3.36 -6.29 9.64
C GLU A 105 -4.52 -6.67 10.54
N HIS A 106 -5.61 -7.15 9.95
CA HIS A 106 -6.77 -7.60 10.71
C HIS A 106 -6.39 -8.71 11.70
N LEU A 107 -5.59 -9.70 11.26
CA LEU A 107 -5.11 -10.77 12.11
C LEU A 107 -4.17 -10.28 13.21
N ILE A 108 -3.24 -9.38 12.90
CA ILE A 108 -2.35 -8.79 13.91
C ILE A 108 -3.15 -8.04 14.98
N LEU A 109 -4.15 -7.25 14.59
CA LEU A 109 -5.02 -6.53 15.53
C LEU A 109 -5.79 -7.50 16.42
N LEU A 110 -6.35 -8.57 15.85
CA LEU A 110 -7.05 -9.61 16.63
C LEU A 110 -6.12 -10.30 17.63
N LEU A 111 -4.93 -10.70 17.20
CA LEU A 111 -3.94 -11.38 18.04
C LEU A 111 -3.44 -10.45 19.16
N ALA A 112 -3.12 -9.21 18.85
CA ALA A 112 -2.72 -8.22 19.84
C ALA A 112 -3.86 -7.96 20.85
N ASN A 113 -5.10 -7.81 20.38
CA ASN A 113 -6.27 -7.62 21.23
C ASN A 113 -6.54 -8.83 22.13
N ALA A 114 -6.32 -10.05 21.65
CA ALA A 114 -6.43 -11.25 22.47
C ALA A 114 -5.31 -11.32 23.53
N GLN A 115 -4.07 -11.02 23.14
CA GLN A 115 -2.91 -11.05 24.04
C GLN A 115 -3.04 -10.05 25.20
N MET A 116 -3.49 -8.82 24.92
CA MET A 116 -3.74 -7.80 25.95
C MET A 116 -4.83 -8.21 26.96
N ARG A 117 -5.75 -9.11 26.59
CA ARG A 117 -6.76 -9.64 27.52
C ARG A 117 -6.19 -10.73 28.43
N ILE A 118 -5.11 -11.39 28.02
CA ILE A 118 -4.45 -12.46 28.77
C ILE A 118 -3.39 -11.88 29.72
N GLN A 119 -2.69 -10.84 29.29
CA GLN A 119 -1.70 -10.13 30.10
C GLN A 119 -2.29 -8.79 30.53
N PRO A 120 -2.84 -8.66 31.74
CA PRO A 120 -3.17 -7.34 32.26
C PRO A 120 -1.89 -6.48 32.27
N PRO A 121 -2.01 -5.16 32.08
CA PRO A 121 -0.85 -4.27 32.19
C PRO A 121 -0.12 -4.52 33.51
N PRO A 122 1.22 -4.52 33.52
CA PRO A 122 1.96 -4.66 34.77
C PRO A 122 1.51 -3.56 35.74
N ASP A 123 1.33 -3.93 37.01
CA ASP A 123 1.02 -2.96 38.07
C ASP A 123 2.13 -1.90 38.10
N ASN A 124 1.73 -0.62 38.07
CA ASN A 124 2.63 0.53 38.21
C ASN A 124 3.21 0.64 39.62
#